data_AF-A0A2I0IX37-F1
#
_entry.id   AF-A0A2I0IX37-F1
#
_cell.length_a   1.000
_cell.length_b   1.000
_cell.length_c   1.000
_cell.angle_alpha   90.00
_cell.angle_beta   90.00
_cell.angle_gamma   90.00
#
_symmetry.space_group_name_H-M   'P 1'
#
loop_
_entity.id
_entity.type
_entity.pdbx_description
1 polymer ?
#
loop_
_entity_poly.entity_id
_entity_poly.type
_entity_poly.pdbx_seq_one_letter_code
_entity_poly.pdbx_strand_id
1 'polypeptide(L)'
;MAVLKAKYQNLYQPLYAKRYEIVNGLVEVHGTLNNAIKDHDDGTKGIPNFWLTVLKNNEVLAHKIFKRDEELLQYLQDIKWSMMESPKGFKLEFFFNKNPYFKNSILTKIYHMIDGEEPILEKATGPPEIPARRDNLDEESADKFEKYMEQDYDIGTTIRDKIIPHAIKWFTGEAQASSYDHDGDEDSDDEESNDEDYSDEERWN
;
A
#
# COMPACT_ATOMS: atom_id res chain seq x y z
N MET A 1 -3.24 -19.76 9.73
CA MET A 1 -2.87 -18.38 9.34
C MET A 1 -1.50 -17.94 9.85
N ALA A 2 -1.16 -18.08 11.14
CA ALA A 2 0.12 -17.59 11.69
C ALA A 2 1.38 -18.18 11.03
N VAL A 3 1.41 -19.50 10.80
CA VAL A 3 2.56 -20.19 10.16
C VAL A 3 2.79 -19.71 8.73
N LEU A 4 1.73 -19.46 7.98
CA LEU A 4 1.82 -18.98 6.60
C LEU A 4 2.38 -17.55 6.57
N LYS A 5 1.89 -16.67 7.45
CA LYS A 5 2.39 -15.30 7.58
C LYS A 5 3.87 -15.25 7.99
N ALA A 6 4.28 -16.08 8.95
CA ALA A 6 5.69 -16.19 9.35
C ALA A 6 6.59 -16.67 8.19
N LYS A 7 6.11 -17.65 7.39
CA LYS A 7 6.84 -18.13 6.21
C LYS A 7 7.02 -17.03 5.16
N TYR A 8 5.95 -16.29 4.83
CA TYR A 8 6.04 -15.18 3.88
C TYR A 8 6.92 -14.05 4.41
N GLN A 9 6.83 -13.71 5.69
CA GLN A 9 7.71 -12.71 6.30
C GLN A 9 9.19 -13.09 6.14
N ASN A 10 9.56 -14.33 6.48
CA ASN A 10 10.94 -14.80 6.31
C ASN A 10 11.40 -14.79 4.84
N LEU A 11 10.50 -15.05 3.89
CA LEU A 11 10.81 -15.01 2.46
C LEU A 11 11.08 -13.59 1.95
N TYR A 12 10.31 -12.60 2.41
CA TYR A 12 10.43 -11.21 1.93
C TYR A 12 11.47 -10.38 2.66
N GLN A 13 11.82 -10.72 3.91
CA GLN A 13 12.81 -9.97 4.71
C GLN A 13 14.16 -9.78 3.99
N PRO A 14 14.78 -10.81 3.38
CA PRO A 14 16.03 -10.61 2.61
C PRO A 14 15.86 -9.66 1.42
N LEU A 15 14.71 -9.69 0.76
CA LEU A 15 14.41 -8.80 -0.37
C LEU A 15 14.23 -7.35 0.09
N TYR A 16 13.56 -7.12 1.22
CA TYR A 16 13.42 -5.80 1.81
C TYR A 16 14.74 -5.23 2.32
N ALA A 17 15.60 -6.07 2.93
CA ALA A 17 16.94 -5.68 3.33
C ALA A 17 17.79 -5.27 2.13
N LYS A 18 17.77 -6.05 1.04
CA LYS A 18 18.48 -5.71 -0.19
C LYS A 18 17.95 -4.43 -0.84
N ARG A 19 16.63 -4.22 -0.85
CA ARG A 19 16.04 -2.94 -1.31
C ARG A 19 16.57 -1.78 -0.47
N TYR A 20 16.59 -1.92 0.86
CA TYR A 20 17.11 -0.88 1.76
C TYR A 20 18.56 -0.53 1.43
N GLU A 21 19.42 -1.54 1.25
CA GLU A 21 20.83 -1.34 0.91
C GLU A 21 21.00 -0.57 -0.40
N ILE A 22 20.25 -0.94 -1.44
CA ILE A 22 20.31 -0.28 -2.76
C ILE A 22 19.76 1.14 -2.68
N VAL A 23 18.56 1.32 -2.12
CA VAL A 23 17.88 2.62 -2.02
C VAL A 23 18.73 3.63 -1.23
N ASN A 24 19.44 3.17 -0.19
CA ASN A 24 20.28 4.04 0.63
C ASN A 24 21.75 4.08 0.18
N GLY A 25 22.11 3.43 -0.94
CA GLY A 25 23.48 3.48 -1.50
C GLY A 25 24.54 2.80 -0.63
N LEU A 26 24.15 1.80 0.15
CA LEU A 26 25.08 0.98 0.95
C LEU A 26 25.78 -0.08 0.09
N VAL A 27 25.21 -0.41 -1.06
CA VAL A 27 25.75 -1.34 -2.06
C VAL A 27 25.64 -0.70 -3.43
N GLU A 28 26.75 -0.68 -4.18
CA GLU A 28 26.75 -0.31 -5.59
C GLU A 28 26.24 -1.48 -6.43
N VAL A 29 25.26 -1.21 -7.29
CA VAL A 29 24.77 -2.20 -8.25
C VAL A 29 25.40 -1.87 -9.60
N HIS A 30 26.44 -2.61 -9.98
CA HIS A 30 26.95 -2.56 -11.35
C HIS A 30 25.87 -3.13 -12.28
N GLY A 31 25.27 -2.26 -13.10
CA GLY A 31 24.13 -2.59 -13.93
C GLY A 31 24.44 -3.69 -14.95
N THR A 32 23.65 -4.76 -14.93
CA THR A 32 23.57 -5.74 -16.04
C THR A 32 22.40 -5.45 -16.99
N LEU A 33 21.68 -4.33 -16.80
CA LEU A 33 20.53 -3.95 -17.62
C LEU A 33 20.92 -2.82 -18.57
N ASN A 34 21.28 -3.21 -19.80
CA ASN A 34 21.34 -2.32 -20.95
C ASN A 34 19.93 -1.77 -21.24
N ASN A 35 19.63 -0.55 -20.77
CA ASN A 35 19.01 0.55 -21.52
C ASN A 35 18.29 1.55 -20.60
N ALA A 36 18.53 2.84 -20.91
CA ALA A 36 17.65 3.99 -20.65
C ALA A 36 17.71 4.76 -19.30
N ILE A 37 18.71 4.56 -18.44
CA ILE A 37 19.02 5.58 -17.41
C ILE A 37 20.32 6.26 -17.83
N LYS A 38 20.24 7.53 -18.22
CA LYS A 38 21.43 8.36 -18.41
C LYS A 38 22.09 8.46 -17.03
N ASP A 39 23.30 7.92 -16.91
CA ASP A 39 24.17 8.14 -15.75
C ASP A 39 24.36 9.65 -15.57
N HIS A 40 23.55 10.23 -14.69
CA HIS A 40 23.81 11.52 -14.12
C HIS A 40 24.53 11.24 -12.80
N ASP A 41 25.80 10.85 -12.90
CA ASP A 41 26.67 10.68 -11.73
C ASP A 41 26.95 12.07 -11.14
N ASP A 42 26.00 12.55 -10.33
CA ASP A 42 26.12 13.76 -9.53
C ASP A 42 26.73 13.49 -8.14
N GLY A 43 27.25 12.27 -7.92
CA GLY A 43 27.77 11.83 -6.64
C GLY A 43 26.69 11.52 -5.58
N THR A 44 25.40 11.52 -5.94
CA THR A 44 24.35 11.08 -5.02
C THR A 44 24.41 9.57 -4.79
N LYS A 45 24.55 9.17 -3.53
CA LYS A 45 24.50 7.74 -3.14
C LYS A 45 23.06 7.28 -3.04
N GLY A 46 22.76 6.10 -3.58
CA GLY A 46 21.46 5.45 -3.49
C GLY A 46 20.45 5.97 -4.52
N ILE A 47 19.17 5.86 -4.20
CA ILE A 47 18.06 6.31 -5.05
C ILE A 47 17.35 7.47 -4.34
N PRO A 48 17.64 8.73 -4.72
CA PRO A 48 17.02 9.89 -4.11
C PRO A 48 15.49 9.84 -4.21
N ASN A 49 14.82 10.31 -3.16
CA ASN A 49 13.35 10.44 -3.09
C ASN A 49 12.58 9.13 -3.30
N PHE A 50 13.21 7.95 -3.20
CA PHE A 50 12.58 6.66 -3.49
C PHE A 50 11.20 6.53 -2.82
N TRP A 51 11.13 6.64 -1.49
CA TRP A 51 9.87 6.49 -0.77
C TRP A 51 8.87 7.61 -1.03
N LEU A 52 9.31 8.85 -1.22
CA LEU A 52 8.43 9.95 -1.60
C LEU A 52 7.75 9.65 -2.95
N THR A 53 8.52 9.26 -3.96
CA THR A 53 7.99 8.88 -5.28
C THR A 53 7.03 7.70 -5.18
N VAL A 54 7.41 6.66 -4.43
CA VAL A 54 6.57 5.47 -4.19
C VAL A 54 5.21 5.85 -3.60
N LEU A 55 5.21 6.68 -2.56
CA LEU A 55 3.97 7.07 -1.88
C LEU A 55 3.11 8.00 -2.76
N LYS A 56 3.73 8.88 -3.57
CA LYS A 56 3.00 9.78 -4.49
C LYS A 56 2.42 9.08 -5.72
N ASN A 57 3.01 7.97 -6.14
CA ASN A 57 2.48 7.19 -7.27
C ASN A 57 1.28 6.31 -6.86
N ASN A 58 0.96 6.22 -5.57
CA ASN A 58 -0.24 5.54 -5.11
C ASN A 58 -1.41 6.52 -4.95
N GLU A 59 -2.52 6.26 -5.63
CA GLU A 59 -3.69 7.16 -5.69
C GLU A 59 -4.29 7.49 -4.32
N VAL A 60 -4.35 6.51 -3.42
CA VAL A 60 -4.90 6.70 -2.06
C VAL A 60 -4.01 7.61 -1.24
N LEU A 61 -2.70 7.44 -1.35
CA LEU A 61 -1.71 8.15 -0.53
C LEU A 61 -1.34 9.53 -1.10
N ALA A 62 -1.37 9.69 -2.42
CA ALA A 62 -1.04 10.95 -3.09
C ALA A 62 -1.87 12.12 -2.57
N HIS A 63 -3.17 11.91 -2.37
CA HIS A 63 -4.09 12.92 -1.84
C HIS A 63 -3.90 13.24 -0.35
N LYS A 64 -3.07 12.46 0.36
CA LYS A 64 -2.77 12.64 1.78
C LYS A 64 -1.42 13.30 2.02
N ILE A 65 -0.60 13.47 0.98
CA ILE A 65 0.74 14.08 1.05
C ILE A 65 0.64 15.55 0.66
N PHE A 66 0.93 16.43 1.61
CA PHE A 66 0.99 17.87 1.37
C PHE A 66 2.44 18.34 1.19
N LYS A 67 2.62 19.58 0.72
CA LYS A 67 3.95 20.15 0.42
C LYS A 67 4.96 20.03 1.58
N ARG A 68 4.51 20.20 2.83
CA ARG A 68 5.40 20.05 4.01
C ARG A 68 5.82 18.60 4.21
N ASP A 69 4.94 17.66 3.90
CA ASP A 69 5.24 16.23 3.97
C ASP A 69 6.24 15.84 2.88
N GLU A 70 6.16 16.45 1.69
CA GLU A 70 7.12 16.18 0.62
C GLU A 70 8.56 16.45 1.05
N GLU A 71 8.84 17.61 1.65
CA GLU A 71 10.21 17.95 2.11
C GLU A 71 10.70 17.02 3.22
N LEU A 72 9.80 16.60 4.12
CA LEU A 72 10.10 15.66 5.18
C LEU A 72 10.36 14.24 4.65
N LEU A 73 9.55 13.78 3.69
CA LEU A 73 9.62 12.44 3.14
C LEU A 73 10.89 12.21 2.30
N GLN A 74 11.61 13.26 1.90
CA GLN A 74 12.96 13.12 1.32
C GLN A 74 13.95 12.48 2.30
N TYR A 75 13.70 12.58 3.60
CA TYR A 75 14.53 11.97 4.64
C TYR A 75 14.10 10.54 5.00
N LEU A 76 13.02 10.01 4.41
CA LEU A 76 12.52 8.67 4.69
C LEU A 76 13.41 7.62 4.02
N GLN A 77 14.04 6.77 4.83
CA GLN A 77 14.98 5.74 4.41
C GLN A 77 14.31 4.39 4.17
N ASP A 78 13.32 4.05 5.00
CA ASP A 78 12.63 2.77 4.94
C ASP A 78 11.25 2.82 5.59
N ILE A 79 10.37 1.91 5.17
CA ILE A 79 9.09 1.65 5.81
C ILE A 79 9.01 0.14 6.05
N LYS A 80 8.83 -0.23 7.32
CA LYS A 80 8.69 -1.63 7.75
C LYS A 80 7.34 -1.83 8.42
N TRP A 81 6.90 -3.09 8.41
CA TRP A 81 5.75 -3.50 9.20
C TRP A 81 6.01 -4.80 9.94
N SER A 82 5.31 -5.01 11.04
CA SER A 82 5.32 -6.29 11.75
C SER A 82 3.98 -6.58 12.42
N MET A 83 3.65 -7.86 12.53
CA MET A 83 2.46 -8.34 13.22
C MET A 83 2.67 -8.31 14.74
N MET A 84 1.61 -8.02 15.47
CA MET A 84 1.56 -8.07 16.93
C MET A 84 0.51 -9.12 17.34
N GLU A 85 0.87 -10.00 18.28
CA GLU A 85 0.00 -11.10 18.72
C GLU A 85 -0.76 -10.76 20.01
N SER A 86 -0.18 -9.98 20.92
CA SER A 86 -0.81 -9.61 22.20
C SER A 86 -0.32 -8.23 22.70
N PRO A 87 -1.15 -7.17 22.63
CA PRO A 87 -2.47 -7.14 21.98
C PRO A 87 -2.34 -7.37 20.47
N LYS A 88 -3.36 -8.01 19.87
CA LYS A 88 -3.35 -8.33 18.45
C LYS A 88 -3.35 -7.06 17.60
N GLY A 89 -2.61 -7.09 16.49
CA GLY A 89 -2.50 -5.91 15.64
C GLY A 89 -1.36 -5.97 14.64
N PHE A 90 -1.00 -4.80 14.12
CA PHE A 90 0.25 -4.62 13.40
C PHE A 90 0.81 -3.22 13.63
N LYS A 91 2.11 -3.06 13.47
CA LYS A 91 2.78 -1.76 13.50
C LYS A 91 3.45 -1.45 12.17
N LEU A 92 3.46 -0.16 11.81
CA LEU A 92 4.27 0.44 10.76
C LEU A 92 5.37 1.27 11.40
N GLU A 93 6.59 1.14 10.88
CA GLU A 93 7.78 1.85 11.35
C GLU A 93 8.40 2.60 10.17
N PHE A 94 8.48 3.93 10.28
CA PHE A 94 9.02 4.83 9.29
C PHE A 94 10.39 5.33 9.76
N PHE A 95 11.45 4.96 9.04
CA PHE A 95 12.83 5.23 9.41
C PHE A 95 13.33 6.48 8.70
N PHE A 96 13.74 7.50 9.45
CA PHE A 96 14.18 8.78 8.91
C PHE A 96 15.65 9.03 9.21
N ASN A 97 16.33 9.62 8.22
CA ASN A 97 17.57 10.34 8.44
C ASN A 97 17.34 11.53 9.37
N LYS A 98 18.44 12.03 9.97
CA LYS A 98 18.41 13.29 10.72
C LYS A 98 17.86 14.40 9.80
N ASN A 99 16.83 15.08 10.28
CA ASN A 99 16.08 16.08 9.50
C ASN A 99 15.73 17.29 10.40
N PRO A 100 15.36 18.44 9.81
CA PRO A 100 15.06 19.65 10.58
C PRO A 100 13.66 19.68 11.21
N TYR A 101 12.80 18.70 10.92
CA TYR A 101 11.38 18.72 11.33
C TYR A 101 11.16 18.04 12.69
N PHE A 102 11.86 16.94 12.97
CA PHE A 102 11.81 16.26 14.26
C PHE A 102 13.12 15.54 14.60
N LYS A 103 13.28 15.19 15.89
CA LYS A 103 14.48 14.51 16.39
C LYS A 103 14.41 12.99 16.28
N ASN A 104 13.21 12.42 16.24
CA ASN A 104 12.97 10.98 16.17
C ASN A 104 13.58 10.41 14.89
N SER A 105 14.33 9.31 14.98
CA SER A 105 14.76 8.57 13.79
C SER A 105 13.73 7.55 13.30
N ILE A 106 12.74 7.24 14.14
CA ILE A 106 11.68 6.28 13.82
C ILE A 106 10.35 6.87 14.28
N LEU A 107 9.39 6.97 13.36
CA LEU A 107 7.99 7.19 13.69
C LEU A 107 7.27 5.84 13.63
N THR A 108 6.44 5.55 14.62
CA THR A 108 5.72 4.27 14.72
C THR A 108 4.22 4.53 14.75
N LYS A 109 3.49 3.82 13.89
CA LYS A 109 2.02 3.76 13.88
C LYS A 109 1.60 2.34 14.26
N ILE A 110 0.70 2.17 15.21
CA ILE A 110 0.24 0.87 15.70
C ILE A 110 -1.27 0.78 15.58
N TYR A 111 -1.76 -0.31 14.98
CA TYR A 111 -3.18 -0.64 14.88
C TYR A 111 -3.45 -1.88 15.75
N HIS A 112 -4.26 -1.70 16.78
CA HIS A 112 -4.77 -2.76 17.64
C HIS A 112 -6.08 -3.31 17.09
N MET A 113 -6.16 -4.61 16.94
CA MET A 113 -7.27 -5.31 16.29
C MET A 113 -7.91 -6.28 17.27
N ILE A 114 -9.23 -6.38 17.25
CA ILE A 114 -9.99 -7.39 17.99
C ILE A 114 -10.26 -8.59 17.07
N ASP A 115 -10.20 -9.79 17.65
CA ASP A 115 -10.55 -11.02 16.97
C ASP A 115 -12.07 -11.20 16.84
N GLY A 116 -12.51 -11.43 15.61
CA GLY A 116 -13.90 -11.67 15.21
C GLY A 116 -13.95 -12.38 13.85
N GLU A 117 -15.14 -12.63 13.31
CA GLU A 117 -15.29 -13.16 11.94
C GLU A 117 -14.65 -12.21 10.91
N GLU A 118 -14.79 -10.92 11.13
CA GLU A 118 -14.05 -9.85 10.47
C GLU A 118 -13.16 -9.13 11.50
N PRO A 119 -11.87 -8.88 11.21
CA PRO A 119 -10.99 -8.20 12.15
C PRO A 119 -11.38 -6.73 12.29
N ILE A 120 -11.75 -6.31 13.49
CA ILE A 120 -12.21 -4.94 13.79
C ILE A 120 -11.06 -4.12 14.37
N LEU A 121 -10.89 -2.89 13.89
CA LEU A 121 -9.94 -1.93 14.47
C LEU A 121 -10.47 -1.42 15.82
N GLU A 122 -9.73 -1.70 16.88
CA GLU A 122 -10.07 -1.24 18.24
C GLU A 122 -9.46 0.14 18.52
N LYS A 123 -8.19 0.31 18.16
CA LYS A 123 -7.41 1.49 18.50
C LYS A 123 -6.25 1.68 17.55
N ALA A 124 -5.98 2.92 17.16
CA ALA A 124 -4.75 3.29 16.49
C ALA A 124 -3.92 4.27 17.35
N THR A 125 -2.60 4.10 17.35
CA THR A 125 -1.66 4.96 18.10
C THR A 125 -0.47 5.37 17.24
N GLY A 126 0.18 6.48 17.58
CA GLY A 126 1.22 7.11 16.77
C GLY A 126 0.69 8.28 15.95
N PRO A 127 1.57 9.01 15.23
CA PRO A 127 1.20 10.19 14.48
C PRO A 127 0.39 9.87 13.20
N PRO A 128 -0.57 10.73 12.81
CA PRO A 128 -1.15 11.80 13.63
C PRO A 128 -1.92 11.24 14.84
N GLU A 129 -1.90 11.94 15.97
CA GLU A 129 -2.61 11.51 17.18
C GLU A 129 -4.12 11.41 16.90
N ILE A 130 -4.68 10.23 17.17
CA ILE A 130 -6.11 10.00 17.07
C ILE A 130 -6.73 10.30 18.44
N PRO A 131 -7.77 11.14 18.51
CA PRO A 131 -8.45 11.42 19.77
C PRO A 131 -9.02 10.14 20.36
N ALA A 132 -8.94 9.98 21.69
CA ALA A 132 -9.59 8.85 22.34
C ALA A 132 -11.11 8.91 22.10
N ARG A 133 -11.72 7.75 21.82
CA ARG A 133 -13.18 7.63 21.77
C ARG A 133 -13.75 8.14 23.10
N ARG A 134 -14.72 9.05 23.04
CA ARG A 134 -15.40 9.59 24.22
C ARG A 134 -16.81 9.04 24.25
N ASP A 135 -17.26 8.55 25.41
CA ASP A 135 -18.57 7.90 25.54
C ASP A 135 -19.77 8.87 25.43
N ASN A 136 -19.51 10.18 25.40
CA ASN A 136 -20.54 11.25 25.35
C ASN A 136 -20.39 12.14 24.10
N LEU A 137 -20.03 11.56 22.95
CA LEU A 137 -20.06 12.29 21.68
C LEU A 137 -21.50 12.36 21.16
N ASP A 138 -21.88 13.48 20.56
CA ASP A 138 -23.05 13.52 19.69
C ASP A 138 -22.83 12.60 18.47
N GLU A 139 -23.94 12.20 17.84
CA GLU A 139 -23.96 11.26 16.71
C GLU A 139 -23.08 11.74 15.54
N GLU A 140 -23.14 13.03 15.20
CA GLU A 140 -22.33 13.63 14.13
C GLU A 140 -20.82 13.52 14.43
N SER A 141 -20.42 13.77 15.67
CA SER A 141 -19.03 13.67 16.12
C SER A 141 -18.55 12.22 16.17
N ALA A 142 -19.43 11.27 16.52
CA ALA A 142 -19.14 9.84 16.49
C ALA A 142 -18.93 9.35 15.04
N ASP A 143 -19.83 9.68 14.12
CA ASP A 143 -19.72 9.33 12.69
C ASP A 143 -18.43 9.89 12.09
N LYS A 144 -18.13 11.16 12.40
CA LYS A 144 -16.89 11.80 11.93
C LYS A 144 -15.65 11.06 12.46
N PHE A 145 -15.66 10.66 13.72
CA PHE A 145 -14.56 9.91 14.34
C PHE A 145 -14.37 8.54 13.70
N GLU A 146 -15.46 7.80 13.47
CA GLU A 146 -15.44 6.49 12.82
C GLU A 146 -14.90 6.58 11.39
N LYS A 147 -15.34 7.58 10.62
CA LYS A 147 -14.81 7.85 9.28
C LYS A 147 -13.32 8.18 9.28
N TYR A 148 -12.82 8.91 10.28
CA TYR A 148 -11.37 9.16 10.39
C TYR A 148 -10.58 7.89 10.70
N MET A 149 -11.10 7.04 11.59
CA MET A 149 -10.48 5.77 11.95
C MET A 149 -10.42 4.82 10.76
N GLU A 150 -11.49 4.72 9.99
CA GLU A 150 -11.55 3.94 8.76
C GLU A 150 -10.52 4.44 7.74
N GLN A 151 -10.51 5.74 7.45
CA GLN A 151 -9.52 6.32 6.53
C GLN A 151 -8.07 6.10 6.98
N ASP A 152 -7.80 6.24 8.28
CA ASP A 152 -6.46 6.01 8.83
C ASP A 152 -6.05 4.54 8.73
N TYR A 153 -7.01 3.62 8.92
CA TYR A 153 -6.80 2.19 8.72
C TYR A 153 -6.55 1.83 7.25
N ASP A 154 -7.30 2.40 6.32
CA ASP A 154 -7.13 2.21 4.88
C ASP A 154 -5.75 2.65 4.40
N ILE A 155 -5.26 3.77 4.92
CA ILE A 155 -3.88 4.23 4.69
C ILE A 155 -2.88 3.19 5.24
N GLY A 156 -3.07 2.77 6.49
CA GLY A 156 -2.17 1.82 7.14
C GLY A 156 -2.09 0.47 6.42
N THR A 157 -3.24 -0.05 6.00
CA THR A 157 -3.34 -1.31 5.23
C THR A 157 -2.80 -1.15 3.82
N THR A 158 -3.05 -0.02 3.14
CA THR A 158 -2.46 0.28 1.83
C THR A 158 -0.93 0.27 1.91
N ILE A 159 -0.35 0.90 2.94
CA ILE A 159 1.10 0.89 3.14
C ILE A 159 1.60 -0.55 3.38
N ARG A 160 0.93 -1.30 4.26
CA ARG A 160 1.30 -2.68 4.61
C ARG A 160 1.25 -3.64 3.41
N ASP A 161 0.15 -3.60 2.66
CA ASP A 161 -0.22 -4.66 1.71
C ASP A 161 0.13 -4.30 0.27
N LYS A 162 0.11 -3.02 -0.11
CA LYS A 162 0.38 -2.57 -1.48
C LYS A 162 1.74 -1.90 -1.61
N ILE A 163 2.09 -1.01 -0.70
CA ILE A 163 3.31 -0.19 -0.83
C ILE A 163 4.56 -1.00 -0.49
N ILE A 164 4.65 -1.55 0.72
CA ILE A 164 5.86 -2.24 1.18
C ILE A 164 6.22 -3.43 0.27
N PRO A 165 5.29 -4.29 -0.16
CA PRO A 165 5.62 -5.42 -1.02
C PRO A 165 5.99 -5.04 -2.47
N HIS A 166 5.45 -3.91 -2.97
CA HIS A 166 5.57 -3.52 -4.38
C HIS A 166 6.23 -2.16 -4.60
N ALA A 167 7.03 -1.69 -3.64
CA ALA A 167 7.63 -0.36 -3.67
C ALA A 167 8.37 -0.08 -4.99
N ILE A 168 9.08 -1.05 -5.58
CA ILE A 168 9.76 -0.86 -6.86
C ILE A 168 8.77 -0.58 -8.00
N LYS A 169 7.66 -1.31 -8.08
CA LYS A 169 6.63 -1.09 -9.11
C LYS A 169 5.94 0.26 -8.94
N TRP A 170 5.71 0.68 -7.70
CA TRP A 170 5.19 2.02 -7.42
C TRP A 170 6.21 3.09 -7.81
N PHE A 171 7.50 2.88 -7.53
CA PHE A 171 8.57 3.81 -7.92
C PHE A 171 8.68 3.95 -9.44
N THR A 172 8.61 2.85 -10.19
CA THR A 172 8.69 2.87 -11.67
C THR A 172 7.38 3.28 -12.35
N GLY A 173 6.27 3.37 -11.61
CA GLY A 173 4.94 3.70 -12.14
C GLY A 173 4.19 2.50 -12.74
N GLU A 174 4.82 1.33 -12.84
CA GLU A 174 4.20 0.10 -13.37
C GLU A 174 2.97 -0.34 -12.57
N ALA A 175 2.93 -0.05 -11.28
CA ALA A 175 1.77 -0.38 -10.43
C ALA A 175 0.49 0.38 -10.84
N GLN A 176 0.61 1.56 -11.44
CA GLN A 176 -0.51 2.36 -11.92
C GLN A 176 -0.99 1.90 -13.30
N ALA A 177 -0.10 1.38 -14.15
CA ALA A 177 -0.48 0.90 -15.48
C ALA A 177 -1.42 -0.31 -15.41
N SER A 178 -1.22 -1.20 -14.43
CA SER A 178 -2.00 -2.44 -14.30
C SER A 178 -3.48 -2.25 -13.92
N SER A 179 -3.93 -1.03 -13.58
CA SER A 179 -5.34 -0.76 -13.26
C SER A 179 -6.19 -0.38 -14.48
N TYR A 180 -5.58 -0.20 -15.65
CA TYR A 180 -6.28 0.25 -16.88
C TYR A 180 -6.54 -0.88 -17.89
N ASP A 181 -6.17 -2.14 -17.57
CA ASP A 181 -6.29 -3.28 -18.49
C ASP A 181 -7.58 -4.11 -18.30
N HIS A 182 -8.67 -3.51 -17.79
CA HIS A 182 -9.95 -4.22 -17.61
C HIS A 182 -11.14 -3.40 -18.15
N ASP A 183 -11.10 -3.03 -19.42
CA ASP A 183 -12.28 -2.72 -20.23
C ASP A 183 -11.94 -3.12 -21.69
N GLY A 184 -11.75 -4.43 -21.90
CA GLY A 184 -11.76 -5.02 -23.23
C GLY A 184 -13.19 -5.35 -23.59
N ASP A 185 -13.88 -4.37 -24.18
CA ASP A 185 -15.13 -4.55 -24.91
C ASP A 185 -15.01 -5.70 -25.92
N GLU A 186 -15.59 -6.86 -25.61
CA GLU A 186 -15.97 -7.87 -26.59
C GLU A 186 -17.42 -8.26 -26.30
N ASP A 187 -18.36 -7.52 -26.90
CA ASP A 187 -19.65 -8.08 -27.32
C ASP A 187 -20.20 -7.19 -28.44
N SER A 188 -19.58 -7.35 -29.61
CA SER A 188 -20.19 -7.05 -30.90
C SER A 188 -19.82 -8.22 -31.81
N ASP A 189 -20.76 -9.13 -32.02
CA ASP A 189 -21.36 -9.23 -33.34
C ASP A 189 -22.65 -10.06 -33.36
N ASP A 190 -23.55 -9.48 -34.12
CA ASP A 190 -24.91 -9.85 -34.49
C ASP A 190 -25.10 -11.22 -35.13
N GLU A 191 -26.31 -11.75 -34.89
CA GLU A 191 -27.20 -12.53 -35.73
C GLU A 191 -26.72 -13.81 -36.44
N GLU A 192 -27.42 -14.93 -36.16
CA GLU A 192 -28.08 -15.70 -37.23
C GLU A 192 -29.47 -16.18 -36.77
N SER A 193 -30.49 -15.63 -37.44
CA SER A 193 -31.82 -16.22 -37.54
C SER A 193 -31.73 -17.53 -38.32
N ASN A 194 -32.26 -18.62 -37.76
CA ASN A 194 -32.62 -19.79 -38.57
C ASN A 194 -34.07 -20.19 -38.26
N ASP A 195 -34.97 -19.65 -39.07
CA ASP A 195 -36.30 -20.20 -39.32
C ASP A 195 -36.15 -21.61 -39.91
N GLU A 196 -36.53 -22.65 -39.17
CA GLU A 196 -36.93 -23.93 -39.78
C GLU A 196 -38.23 -24.43 -39.15
N ASP A 197 -39.30 -24.12 -39.88
CA ASP A 197 -40.63 -24.75 -39.87
C ASP A 197 -40.51 -26.24 -40.19
N TYR A 198 -40.94 -27.11 -39.27
CA TYR A 198 -41.47 -28.42 -39.63
C TYR A 198 -42.74 -28.70 -38.83
N SER A 199 -43.82 -28.61 -39.58
CA SER A 199 -45.18 -29.04 -39.33
C SER A 199 -45.29 -30.53 -38.95
N ASP A 200 -46.19 -30.74 -37.99
CA ASP A 200 -47.12 -31.87 -37.84
C ASP A 200 -46.55 -33.29 -37.64
N GLU A 201 -46.80 -33.88 -36.48
CA GLU A 201 -47.55 -35.14 -36.45
C GLU A 201 -48.03 -35.49 -35.02
N GLU A 202 -49.31 -35.87 -34.99
CA GLU A 202 -50.19 -36.26 -33.90
C GLU A 202 -49.65 -37.25 -32.84
N ARG A 203 -50.45 -37.31 -31.75
CA ARG A 203 -50.78 -38.52 -30.96
C ARG A 203 -49.77 -38.77 -29.83
N TRP A 204 -50.17 -38.86 -28.58
CA TRP A 204 -51.05 -39.92 -28.06
C TRP A 204 -51.84 -39.48 -26.82
N ASN A 205 -53.13 -39.83 -26.86
CA ASN A 205 -54.14 -40.02 -25.81
C ASN A 205 -53.78 -39.75 -24.35
#